data_AF-A0AA38G0F0-F1
#
_entry.id   AF-A0AA38G0F0-F1
#
_cell.length_a   1.000
_cell.length_b   1.000
_cell.length_c   1.000
_cell.angle_alpha   90.00
_cell.angle_beta   90.00
_cell.angle_gamma   90.00
#
_symmetry.space_group_name_H-M   'P 1'
#
loop_
_entity.id
_entity.type
_entity.pdbx_description
1 polymer ?
#
loop_
_entity_poly.entity_id
_entity_poly.type
_entity_poly.pdbx_seq_one_letter_code
_entity_poly.pdbx_strand_id
1 'polypeptide(L)'
;MDAFIKCGMHKQYKALNGIEGPLYVGTRCVHRREVLCGNEPKQYRSSNLIKDINPAIWNLNMEKSKPLEEVKELANCTYEKNNLWGKKVGILYDCAVEDVLTSFSIQCRGWKFIFYSPRRDAFMGCAPINLNDALTQHKRWATGHFEIFVNQFSPITHGLCHTRITQCMGYNFYDLWSTSSLLIICYGLLLALCMLNDLSILRQFSNYLEIEISKVGSEVTSKVVDSETIKRCEAKIFEFGVASTLFIPPSLHYSA
;
A
#
# COMPACT_ATOMS: atom_id res chain seq x y z
N MET A 1 4.91 4.50 17.60
CA MET A 1 4.62 3.49 16.55
C MET A 1 5.17 2.16 17.03
N ASP A 2 4.34 1.13 17.07
CA ASP A 2 4.74 -0.22 17.47
C ASP A 2 5.93 -0.72 16.60
N ALA A 3 6.84 -1.50 17.18
CA ALA A 3 8.07 -1.95 16.53
C ALA A 3 7.79 -2.77 15.26
N PHE A 4 6.69 -3.53 15.25
CA PHE A 4 6.24 -4.32 14.12
C PHE A 4 5.84 -3.44 12.93
N ILE A 5 5.04 -2.40 13.19
CA ILE A 5 4.63 -1.41 12.18
C ILE A 5 5.86 -0.67 11.63
N LYS A 6 6.80 -0.27 12.51
CA LYS A 6 8.04 0.40 12.10
C LYS A 6 8.87 -0.47 11.14
N CYS A 7 9.03 -1.76 11.45
CA CYS A 7 9.80 -2.68 10.62
C CYS A 7 9.15 -2.92 9.25
N GLY A 8 7.82 -3.12 9.23
CA GLY A 8 7.05 -3.30 8.00
C GLY A 8 7.16 -2.08 7.07
N MET A 9 6.86 -0.89 7.60
CA MET A 9 6.91 0.34 6.82
C MET A 9 8.33 0.64 6.32
N HIS A 10 9.36 0.37 7.11
CA HIS A 10 10.75 0.60 6.69
C HIS A 10 11.14 -0.19 5.43
N LYS A 11 10.74 -1.46 5.37
CA LYS A 11 11.00 -2.31 4.19
C LYS A 11 10.20 -1.82 2.98
N GLN A 12 8.92 -1.53 3.18
CA GLN A 12 8.04 -1.05 2.11
C GLN A 12 8.52 0.30 1.55
N TYR A 13 8.94 1.22 2.41
CA TYR A 13 9.40 2.55 1.99
C TYR A 13 10.73 2.48 1.25
N LYS A 14 11.64 1.60 1.67
CA LYS A 14 12.85 1.30 0.89
C LYS A 14 12.54 0.75 -0.50
N ALA A 15 11.55 -0.13 -0.61
CA ALA A 15 11.13 -0.67 -1.90
C ALA A 15 10.55 0.43 -2.81
N LEU A 16 9.63 1.24 -2.29
CA LEU A 16 9.02 2.36 -3.03
C LEU A 16 10.05 3.44 -3.41
N ASN A 17 11.10 3.62 -2.61
CA ASN A 17 12.20 4.53 -2.91
C ASN A 17 12.98 4.14 -4.18
N GLY A 18 12.95 2.86 -4.58
CA GLY A 18 13.51 2.42 -5.87
C GLY A 18 12.65 2.79 -7.09
N ILE A 19 11.42 3.26 -6.87
CA ILE A 19 10.45 3.58 -7.94
C ILE A 19 10.31 5.10 -8.07
N GLU A 20 9.48 5.72 -7.24
CA GLU A 20 9.21 7.17 -7.23
C GLU A 20 9.21 7.78 -5.82
N GLY A 21 9.45 6.95 -4.80
CA GLY A 21 9.48 7.37 -3.40
C GLY A 21 8.31 6.85 -2.57
N PRO A 22 8.45 6.89 -1.23
CA PRO A 22 7.39 6.51 -0.30
C PRO A 22 6.25 7.54 -0.28
N LEU A 23 5.16 7.16 0.37
CA LEU A 23 4.00 8.01 0.63
C LEU A 23 4.34 9.07 1.70
N TYR A 24 3.63 10.19 1.69
CA TYR A 24 3.63 11.17 2.77
C TYR A 24 2.66 10.70 3.86
N VAL A 25 3.13 10.60 5.11
CA VAL A 25 2.35 10.12 6.26
C VAL A 25 2.33 11.13 7.42
N GLY A 26 2.22 12.40 7.08
CA GLY A 26 1.93 13.48 8.02
C GLY A 26 3.12 13.99 8.84
N THR A 27 4.17 13.18 9.03
CA THR A 27 5.32 13.54 9.87
C THR A 27 6.66 13.16 9.25
N ARG A 28 7.75 13.76 9.75
CA ARG A 28 9.15 13.44 9.37
C ARG A 28 9.48 13.70 7.90
N CYS A 29 8.82 14.68 7.29
CA CYS A 29 9.01 15.04 5.90
C CYS A 29 9.48 16.48 5.77
N VAL A 30 10.34 16.74 4.79
CA VAL A 30 10.75 18.08 4.40
C VAL A 30 10.26 18.31 2.97
N HIS A 31 9.33 19.24 2.80
CA HIS A 31 8.74 19.56 1.50
C HIS A 31 9.43 20.78 0.92
N ARG A 32 9.75 20.75 -0.38
CA ARG A 32 10.06 21.99 -1.11
C ARG A 32 8.78 22.81 -1.19
N ARG A 33 8.87 24.12 -0.94
CA ARG A 33 7.70 25.02 -0.98
C ARG A 33 6.94 24.91 -2.31
N GLU A 34 7.66 24.85 -3.43
CA GLU A 34 7.09 24.76 -4.78
C GLU A 34 6.18 23.53 -4.99
N VAL A 35 6.46 22.42 -4.31
CA VAL A 35 5.66 21.19 -4.38
C VAL A 35 4.27 21.44 -3.79
N LEU A 36 4.20 22.07 -2.62
CA LEU A 36 2.94 22.37 -1.95
C LEU A 36 2.17 23.51 -2.64
N CYS A 37 2.88 24.44 -3.29
CA CYS A 37 2.24 25.44 -4.15
C CYS A 37 1.68 24.86 -5.47
N GLY A 38 1.86 23.56 -5.71
CA GLY A 38 1.25 22.85 -6.83
C GLY A 38 2.00 23.00 -8.16
N ASN A 39 3.22 23.53 -8.14
CA ASN A 39 4.06 23.64 -9.33
C ASN A 39 4.48 22.26 -9.84
N GLU A 40 4.68 22.13 -11.15
CA GLU A 40 5.27 20.94 -11.74
C GLU A 40 6.79 20.90 -11.52
N PRO A 41 7.41 19.71 -11.47
CA PRO A 41 8.86 19.60 -11.35
C PRO A 41 9.52 20.25 -12.55
N LYS A 42 10.38 21.25 -12.30
CA LYS A 42 11.29 21.76 -13.31
C LYS A 42 12.17 20.60 -13.77
N GLN A 43 12.14 20.26 -15.06
CA GLN A 43 12.90 19.13 -15.61
C GLN A 43 14.33 19.15 -15.06
N TYR A 44 14.70 18.07 -14.36
CA TYR A 44 16.01 17.90 -13.77
C TYR A 44 17.01 17.58 -14.89
N ARG A 45 17.47 18.59 -15.63
CA ARG A 45 18.63 18.47 -16.50
C ARG A 45 19.84 18.34 -15.56
N SER A 46 20.39 17.13 -15.47
CA SER A 46 21.46 16.81 -14.54
C SER A 46 22.70 17.67 -14.79
N SER A 47 23.28 18.13 -13.68
CA SER A 47 24.71 18.41 -13.48
C SER A 47 25.37 19.41 -14.43
N ASN A 48 25.16 20.69 -14.12
CA ASN A 48 26.25 21.63 -13.80
C ASN A 48 25.85 22.63 -12.68
N LEU A 49 24.58 22.66 -12.25
CA LEU A 49 24.02 23.66 -11.33
C LEU A 49 24.37 23.51 -9.83
N ILE A 50 25.24 22.58 -9.43
CA ILE A 50 25.77 22.59 -8.04
C ILE A 50 27.08 23.39 -7.95
N LYS A 51 27.70 23.77 -9.08
CA LYS A 51 28.84 24.70 -9.07
C LYS A 51 28.45 26.18 -9.07
N ASP A 52 27.19 26.48 -9.40
CA ASP A 52 26.67 27.85 -9.46
C ASP A 52 25.61 28.15 -8.39
N ILE A 53 25.68 27.46 -7.24
CA ILE A 53 24.96 27.95 -6.04
C ILE A 53 25.71 29.20 -5.58
N ASN A 54 25.37 30.31 -6.20
CA ASN A 54 25.81 31.63 -5.84
C ASN A 54 25.42 31.84 -4.35
N PRO A 55 26.38 32.10 -3.43
CA PRO A 55 26.06 32.32 -2.02
C PRO A 55 25.08 33.49 -1.79
N ALA A 56 24.83 34.30 -2.82
CA ALA A 56 23.76 35.30 -2.87
C ALA A 56 22.33 34.73 -2.82
N ILE A 57 22.06 33.47 -3.20
CA ILE A 57 20.71 32.87 -3.12
C ILE A 57 20.30 32.63 -1.66
N TRP A 58 21.26 32.39 -0.76
CA TRP A 58 20.97 32.36 0.68
C TRP A 58 20.66 33.76 1.25
N ASN A 59 21.12 34.81 0.57
CA ASN A 59 20.93 36.21 0.99
C ASN A 59 19.74 36.92 0.29
N LEU A 60 19.02 36.26 -0.61
CA LEU A 60 17.82 36.81 -1.24
C LEU A 60 16.56 36.25 -0.55
N ASN A 61 15.96 37.11 0.29
CA ASN A 61 14.69 36.96 1.02
C ASN A 61 14.77 36.66 2.53
N MET A 62 15.83 37.11 3.21
CA MET A 62 15.72 37.55 4.61
C MET A 62 15.54 39.06 4.70
N GLU A 63 14.81 39.68 3.75
CA GLU A 63 14.51 41.11 3.83
C GLU A 63 13.08 41.41 3.38
N LYS A 64 12.40 42.16 4.26
CA LYS A 64 10.97 42.51 4.36
C LYS A 64 10.05 41.35 4.77
N SER A 65 9.78 41.30 6.07
CA SER A 65 8.51 40.78 6.58
C SER A 65 7.40 41.36 5.70
N LYS A 66 6.57 40.49 5.10
CA LYS A 66 5.36 40.95 4.43
C LYS A 66 4.62 41.91 5.37
N PRO A 67 4.05 43.01 4.86
CA PRO A 67 3.23 43.90 5.67
C PRO A 67 2.22 43.08 6.48
N LEU A 68 2.04 43.41 7.76
CA LEU A 68 1.15 42.67 8.66
C LEU A 68 -0.27 42.53 8.07
N GLU A 69 -0.72 43.53 7.31
CA GLU A 69 -2.02 43.50 6.62
C GLU A 69 -2.13 42.38 5.58
N GLU A 70 -1.09 42.10 4.80
CA GLU A 70 -1.10 40.96 3.85
C GLU A 70 -1.16 39.62 4.58
N VAL A 71 -0.50 39.51 5.73
CA VAL A 71 -0.53 38.29 6.55
C VAL A 71 -1.93 38.07 7.13
N LYS A 72 -2.60 39.15 7.57
CA LYS A 72 -3.99 39.08 8.05
C LYS A 72 -4.94 38.65 6.95
N GLU A 73 -4.75 39.12 5.72
CA GLU A 73 -5.57 38.71 4.58
C GLU A 73 -5.38 37.22 4.24
N LEU A 74 -4.12 36.74 4.23
CA LEU A 74 -3.80 35.32 3.99
C LEU A 74 -4.32 34.40 5.09
N ALA A 75 -4.35 34.86 6.35
CA ALA A 75 -4.85 34.11 7.49
C ALA A 75 -6.38 34.21 7.69
N ASN A 76 -7.07 34.92 6.80
CA ASN A 76 -8.51 35.12 6.91
C ASN A 76 -9.28 33.82 6.62
N CYS A 77 -10.36 33.55 7.37
CA CYS A 77 -11.21 32.38 7.19
C CYS A 77 -11.93 32.33 5.83
N THR A 78 -11.97 33.44 5.09
CA THR A 78 -12.53 33.50 3.73
C THR A 78 -11.51 33.26 2.63
N TYR A 79 -10.21 33.18 2.95
CA TYR A 79 -9.14 33.09 1.96
C TYR A 79 -9.35 31.92 0.99
N GLU A 80 -9.73 30.76 1.52
CA GLU A 80 -9.86 29.50 0.78
C GLU A 80 -11.18 29.37 -0.01
N LYS A 81 -12.16 30.28 0.19
CA LYS A 81 -13.49 30.15 -0.44
C LYS A 81 -13.41 30.28 -1.97
N ASN A 82 -12.56 31.17 -2.46
CA ASN A 82 -12.50 31.57 -3.88
C ASN A 82 -11.25 31.07 -4.60
N ASN A 83 -10.50 30.13 -4.01
CA ASN A 83 -9.28 29.60 -4.61
C ASN A 83 -9.28 28.06 -4.63
N LEU A 84 -8.20 27.49 -5.16
CA LEU A 84 -8.01 26.04 -5.31
C LEU A 84 -7.20 25.43 -4.15
N TRP A 85 -6.93 26.20 -3.09
CA TRP A 85 -6.27 25.71 -1.90
C TRP A 85 -7.13 24.64 -1.24
N GLY A 86 -6.53 23.55 -0.76
CA GLY A 86 -7.26 22.40 -0.25
C GLY A 86 -7.88 21.50 -1.31
N LYS A 87 -8.15 22.00 -2.52
CA LYS A 87 -8.79 21.23 -3.60
C LYS A 87 -7.79 20.64 -4.59
N LYS A 88 -6.79 21.44 -4.99
CA LYS A 88 -5.72 21.04 -5.91
C LYS A 88 -4.35 21.53 -5.46
N VAL A 89 -4.27 22.48 -4.55
CA VAL A 89 -3.02 23.09 -4.09
C VAL A 89 -2.95 23.02 -2.58
N GLY A 90 -1.75 22.90 -2.03
CA GLY A 90 -1.52 22.71 -0.61
C GLY A 90 -1.77 21.26 -0.19
N ILE A 91 -2.15 21.09 1.08
CA ILE A 91 -2.65 19.82 1.60
C ILE A 91 -4.09 19.66 1.12
N LEU A 92 -4.42 18.51 0.55
CA LEU A 92 -5.75 18.24 0.01
C LEU A 92 -6.76 17.93 1.12
N TYR A 93 -7.97 18.47 1.02
CA TYR A 93 -9.04 18.28 2.01
C TYR A 93 -9.93 17.08 1.64
N ASP A 94 -10.94 16.85 2.49
CA ASP A 94 -12.01 15.86 2.29
C ASP A 94 -11.55 14.39 2.29
N CYS A 95 -10.45 14.09 2.99
CA CYS A 95 -10.03 12.72 3.26
C CYS A 95 -9.44 12.61 4.68
N ALA A 96 -9.74 11.52 5.39
CA ALA A 96 -9.22 11.30 6.75
C ALA A 96 -7.70 11.01 6.82
N VAL A 97 -7.11 10.67 5.66
CA VAL A 97 -5.67 10.48 5.41
C VAL A 97 -5.21 11.44 4.30
N GLU A 98 -5.45 12.73 4.55
CA GLU A 98 -5.12 13.83 3.63
C GLU A 98 -3.65 13.87 3.22
N ASP A 99 -2.77 13.40 4.10
CA ASP A 99 -1.34 13.28 3.86
C ASP A 99 -1.04 12.32 2.72
N VAL A 100 -1.61 11.12 2.76
CA VAL A 100 -1.46 10.09 1.73
C VAL A 100 -2.04 10.59 0.39
N LEU A 101 -3.25 11.14 0.41
CA LEU A 101 -3.90 11.70 -0.78
C LEU A 101 -3.05 12.82 -1.41
N THR A 102 -2.50 13.71 -0.58
CA THR A 102 -1.63 14.79 -1.03
C THR A 102 -0.35 14.24 -1.66
N SER A 103 0.29 13.21 -1.08
CA SER A 103 1.46 12.60 -1.74
C SER A 103 1.14 11.98 -3.09
N PHE A 104 -0.01 11.32 -3.21
CA PHE A 104 -0.42 10.73 -4.47
C PHE A 104 -0.59 11.81 -5.55
N SER A 105 -1.30 12.90 -5.23
CA SER A 105 -1.47 14.03 -6.16
C SER A 105 -0.15 14.68 -6.54
N ILE A 106 0.80 14.80 -5.62
CA ILE A 106 2.15 15.32 -5.88
C ILE A 106 2.91 14.39 -6.84
N GLN A 107 2.87 13.08 -6.64
CA GLN A 107 3.54 12.10 -7.51
C GLN A 107 2.89 12.02 -8.89
N CYS A 108 1.56 12.15 -9.01
CA CYS A 108 0.88 12.27 -10.30
C CYS A 108 1.30 13.51 -11.11
N ARG A 109 1.86 14.54 -10.46
CA ARG A 109 2.47 15.69 -11.16
C ARG A 109 3.95 15.46 -11.54
N GLY A 110 4.47 14.26 -11.29
CA GLY A 110 5.85 13.88 -11.64
C GLY A 110 6.89 14.18 -10.56
N TRP A 111 6.50 14.68 -9.39
CA TRP A 111 7.43 14.83 -8.27
C TRP A 111 7.81 13.47 -7.69
N LYS A 112 9.03 13.39 -7.15
CA LYS A 112 9.54 12.18 -6.50
C LYS A 112 9.87 12.45 -5.05
N PHE A 113 9.55 11.49 -4.20
CA PHE A 113 9.92 11.50 -2.79
C PHE A 113 11.19 10.68 -2.58
N ILE A 114 11.95 11.02 -1.53
CA ILE A 114 13.16 10.29 -1.16
C ILE A 114 12.99 9.80 0.27
N PHE A 115 13.13 8.49 0.46
CA PHE A 115 13.24 7.89 1.78
C PHE A 115 14.69 7.89 2.24
N TYR A 116 14.97 8.54 3.37
CA TYR A 116 16.28 8.53 3.99
C TYR A 116 16.20 7.98 5.42
N SER A 117 17.03 6.99 5.70
CA SER A 117 17.14 6.38 7.03
C SER A 117 18.55 6.57 7.59
N PRO A 118 18.75 7.57 8.47
CA PRO A 118 20.02 7.76 9.15
C PRO A 118 20.30 6.65 10.16
N ARG A 119 21.58 6.49 10.56
CA ARG A 119 22.00 5.50 11.56
C ARG A 119 21.32 5.71 12.93
N ARG A 120 21.04 6.96 13.30
CA ARG A 120 20.30 7.33 14.51
C ARG A 120 18.95 7.91 14.11
N ASP A 121 17.88 7.45 14.74
CA ASP A 121 16.54 7.99 14.52
C ASP A 121 16.54 9.52 14.75
N ALA A 122 16.34 10.29 13.67
CA ALA A 122 16.31 11.76 13.72
C ALA A 122 15.01 12.30 14.35
N PHE A 123 13.96 11.48 14.33
CA PHE A 123 12.64 11.83 14.85
C PHE A 123 12.14 10.70 15.73
N MET A 124 11.72 11.05 16.94
CA MET A 124 11.11 10.13 17.91
C MET A 124 9.71 10.63 18.23
N GLY A 125 8.76 9.71 18.38
CA GLY A 125 7.36 10.06 18.65
C GLY A 125 6.71 9.04 19.56
N CYS A 126 5.64 9.43 20.23
CA CYS A 126 4.90 8.58 21.16
C CYS A 126 3.88 7.72 20.40
N ALA A 127 3.76 6.45 20.78
CA ALA A 127 2.69 5.57 20.32
C ALA A 127 1.48 5.72 21.26
N PRO A 128 0.24 5.48 20.78
CA PRO A 128 -0.88 5.28 21.70
C PRO A 128 -0.55 4.08 22.61
N ILE A 129 -0.73 4.27 23.92
CA ILE A 129 -0.54 3.22 24.94
C ILE A 129 -1.85 2.51 25.26
N ASN A 130 -3.00 3.16 24.98
CA ASN A 130 -4.32 2.62 25.22
C ASN A 130 -4.87 1.98 23.96
N LEU A 131 -5.60 0.87 24.13
CA LEU A 131 -6.26 0.19 23.02
C LEU A 131 -7.30 1.09 22.33
N ASN A 132 -8.06 1.87 23.08
CA ASN A 132 -9.10 2.73 22.52
C ASN A 132 -8.53 3.80 21.56
N ASP A 133 -7.40 4.41 21.95
CA ASP A 133 -6.70 5.40 21.13
C ASP A 133 -6.13 4.75 19.86
N ALA A 134 -5.56 3.55 20.00
CA ALA A 134 -5.04 2.78 18.88
C ALA A 134 -6.16 2.37 17.89
N LEU A 135 -7.32 1.92 18.39
CA LEU A 135 -8.46 1.54 17.55
C LEU A 135 -9.08 2.76 16.85
N THR A 136 -9.20 3.89 17.55
CA THR A 136 -9.69 5.14 16.95
C THR A 136 -8.76 5.60 15.82
N GLN A 137 -7.45 5.49 16.03
CA GLN A 137 -6.45 5.78 15.00
C GLN A 137 -6.56 4.83 13.80
N HIS A 138 -6.61 3.51 14.03
CA HIS A 138 -6.73 2.53 12.94
C HIS A 138 -8.04 2.69 12.18
N LYS A 139 -9.14 3.00 12.86
CA LYS A 139 -10.42 3.32 12.23
C LYS A 139 -10.28 4.52 11.28
N ARG A 140 -9.67 5.61 11.73
CA ARG A 140 -9.41 6.80 10.90
C ARG A 140 -8.62 6.44 9.64
N TRP A 141 -7.53 5.67 9.80
CA TRP A 141 -6.70 5.25 8.68
C TRP A 141 -7.46 4.34 7.71
N ALA A 142 -8.20 3.36 8.22
CA ALA A 142 -9.00 2.46 7.39
C ALA A 142 -10.06 3.23 6.58
N THR A 143 -10.80 4.14 7.22
CA THR A 143 -11.79 4.99 6.55
C THR A 143 -11.14 5.85 5.47
N GLY A 144 -10.03 6.54 5.76
CA GLY A 144 -9.36 7.38 4.78
C GLY A 144 -8.79 6.61 3.59
N HIS A 145 -8.16 5.45 3.83
CA HIS A 145 -7.66 4.60 2.74
C HIS A 145 -8.79 4.07 1.85
N PHE A 146 -9.93 3.72 2.45
CA PHE A 146 -11.12 3.33 1.68
C PHE A 146 -11.71 4.50 0.89
N GLU A 147 -11.74 5.71 1.45
CA GLU A 147 -12.13 6.93 0.74
C GLU A 147 -11.27 7.16 -0.51
N ILE A 148 -9.94 7.05 -0.40
CA ILE A 148 -9.02 7.18 -1.55
C ILE A 148 -9.29 6.12 -2.61
N PHE A 149 -9.49 4.87 -2.18
CA PHE A 149 -9.75 3.75 -3.09
C PHE A 149 -11.01 3.96 -3.96
N VAL A 150 -12.10 4.45 -3.36
CA VAL A 150 -13.39 4.64 -4.03
C VAL A 150 -13.45 5.98 -4.79
N ASN A 151 -12.57 6.93 -4.49
CA ASN A 151 -12.56 8.25 -5.11
C ASN A 151 -12.22 8.20 -6.62
N GLN A 152 -12.70 9.20 -7.38
CA GLN A 152 -12.33 9.38 -8.79
C GLN A 152 -10.82 9.58 -8.99
N PHE A 153 -10.14 10.10 -7.97
CA PHE A 153 -8.69 10.27 -7.92
C PHE A 153 -7.98 9.06 -7.31
N SER A 154 -8.48 7.84 -7.53
CA SER A 154 -7.82 6.64 -7.05
C SER A 154 -6.55 6.30 -7.87
N PRO A 155 -5.62 5.52 -7.29
CA PRO A 155 -4.48 5.00 -8.04
C PRO A 155 -4.84 4.13 -9.25
N ILE A 156 -6.03 3.51 -9.27
CA ILE A 156 -6.49 2.66 -10.37
C ILE A 156 -7.03 3.50 -11.52
N THR A 157 -7.83 4.53 -11.25
CA THR A 157 -8.44 5.34 -12.31
C THR A 157 -7.50 6.44 -12.78
N HIS A 158 -7.13 7.34 -11.87
CA HIS A 158 -6.34 8.51 -12.19
C HIS A 158 -4.85 8.19 -12.27
N GLY A 159 -4.36 7.32 -11.37
CA GLY A 159 -2.94 7.01 -11.25
C GLY A 159 -2.34 6.35 -12.48
N LEU A 160 -3.04 5.39 -13.08
CA LEU A 160 -2.54 4.64 -14.24
C LEU A 160 -2.18 5.53 -15.44
N CYS A 161 -2.79 6.71 -15.56
CA CYS A 161 -2.51 7.68 -16.62
C CYS A 161 -1.42 8.71 -16.26
N HIS A 162 -1.08 8.88 -14.97
CA HIS A 162 -0.27 10.01 -14.50
C HIS A 162 1.00 9.62 -13.72
N THR A 163 1.15 8.36 -13.32
CA THR A 163 2.35 7.83 -12.66
C THR A 163 2.65 6.41 -13.15
N ARG A 164 3.77 5.84 -12.71
CA ARG A 164 4.14 4.46 -13.03
C ARG A 164 3.15 3.48 -12.40
N ILE A 165 2.81 2.44 -13.16
CA ILE A 165 1.95 1.34 -12.69
C ILE A 165 2.47 0.73 -11.38
N THR A 166 3.80 0.59 -11.24
CA THR A 166 4.41 0.06 -10.01
C THR A 166 4.19 0.99 -8.81
N GLN A 167 4.15 2.30 -9.02
CA GLN A 167 3.80 3.25 -7.96
C GLN A 167 2.30 3.18 -7.65
N CYS A 168 1.42 3.05 -8.66
CA CYS A 168 0.00 2.81 -8.43
C CYS A 168 -0.26 1.55 -7.62
N MET A 169 0.44 0.45 -7.91
CA MET A 169 0.35 -0.78 -7.12
C MET A 169 0.82 -0.55 -5.68
N GLY A 170 1.87 0.27 -5.49
CA GLY A 170 2.35 0.71 -4.19
C GLY A 170 1.28 1.41 -3.35
N TYR A 171 0.55 2.38 -3.92
CA TYR A 171 -0.57 3.04 -3.23
C TYR A 171 -1.74 2.08 -2.98
N ASN A 172 -2.14 1.32 -4.01
CA ASN A 172 -3.25 0.36 -3.89
C ASN A 172 -3.03 -0.66 -2.78
N PHE A 173 -1.78 -1.06 -2.52
CA PHE A 173 -1.47 -1.96 -1.41
C PHE A 173 -1.94 -1.39 -0.05
N TYR A 174 -1.78 -0.08 0.18
CA TYR A 174 -2.27 0.57 1.39
C TYR A 174 -3.78 0.83 1.33
N ASP A 175 -4.29 1.25 0.17
CA ASP A 175 -5.71 1.60 0.05
C ASP A 175 -6.62 0.37 0.17
N LEU A 176 -6.20 -0.79 -0.35
CA LEU A 176 -6.91 -2.05 -0.24
C LEU A 176 -6.76 -2.72 1.13
N TRP A 177 -5.85 -2.25 2.00
CA TRP A 177 -5.70 -2.80 3.35
C TRP A 177 -7.03 -2.78 4.12
N SER A 178 -7.79 -1.69 4.02
CA SER A 178 -9.11 -1.59 4.66
C SER A 178 -10.10 -2.63 4.10
N THR A 179 -10.13 -2.82 2.77
CA THR A 179 -11.06 -3.76 2.12
C THR A 179 -10.72 -5.23 2.40
N SER A 180 -9.45 -5.53 2.66
CA SER A 180 -8.98 -6.89 2.94
C SER A 180 -9.61 -7.46 4.22
N SER A 181 -10.04 -6.60 5.15
CA SER A 181 -10.71 -7.03 6.38
C SER A 181 -12.01 -7.80 6.09
N LEU A 182 -12.78 -7.39 5.08
CA LEU A 182 -14.00 -8.08 4.66
C LEU A 182 -13.69 -9.49 4.15
N LEU A 183 -12.64 -9.65 3.34
CA LEU A 183 -12.22 -10.95 2.82
C LEU A 183 -11.81 -11.90 3.94
N ILE A 184 -11.08 -11.39 4.94
CA ILE A 184 -10.67 -12.17 6.12
C ILE A 184 -11.89 -12.61 6.93
N ILE A 185 -12.87 -11.73 7.14
CA ILE A 185 -14.11 -12.06 7.86
C ILE A 185 -14.90 -13.12 7.08
N CYS A 186 -15.09 -12.93 5.78
CA CYS A 186 -15.79 -13.91 4.93
C CYS A 186 -15.10 -15.27 4.96
N TYR A 187 -13.76 -15.31 4.88
CA TYR A 187 -13.00 -16.55 4.95
C TYR A 187 -13.13 -17.23 6.32
N GLY A 188 -13.06 -16.47 7.42
CA GLY A 188 -13.24 -16.99 8.77
C GLY A 188 -14.65 -17.54 9.01
N LEU A 189 -15.68 -16.83 8.53
CA LEU A 189 -17.08 -17.28 8.60
C LEU A 189 -17.31 -18.54 7.76
N LEU A 190 -16.75 -18.58 6.55
CA LEU A 190 -16.81 -19.77 5.70
C LEU A 190 -16.21 -20.98 6.42
N LEU A 191 -15.03 -20.82 7.02
CA LEU A 191 -14.38 -21.90 7.76
C LEU A 191 -15.22 -22.34 8.97
N ALA A 192 -15.79 -21.39 9.73
CA ALA A 192 -16.65 -21.71 10.86
C ALA A 192 -17.92 -22.46 10.43
N LEU A 193 -18.57 -22.05 9.34
CA LEU A 193 -19.74 -22.73 8.78
C LEU A 193 -19.42 -24.14 8.29
N CYS A 194 -18.25 -24.34 7.69
CA CYS A 194 -17.84 -25.67 7.23
C CYS A 194 -17.57 -26.62 8.40
N MET A 195 -16.98 -26.12 9.49
CA MET A 195 -16.79 -26.90 10.72
C MET A 195 -18.12 -27.24 11.40
N LEU A 196 -19.11 -26.33 11.39
CA LEU A 196 -20.42 -26.57 11.99
C LEU A 196 -21.29 -27.57 11.20
N ASN A 197 -21.08 -27.68 9.89
CA ASN A 197 -21.87 -28.54 9.01
C ASN A 197 -21.18 -29.88 8.70
N ASP A 198 -20.06 -30.21 9.35
CA ASP A 198 -19.18 -31.35 9.00
C ASP A 198 -18.83 -31.41 7.51
N LEU A 199 -18.82 -30.24 6.85
CA LEU A 199 -18.51 -30.11 5.44
C LEU A 199 -17.00 -29.95 5.30
N SER A 200 -16.33 -31.05 4.92
CA SER A 200 -14.93 -31.00 4.51
C SER A 200 -14.80 -30.18 3.21
N ILE A 201 -14.45 -28.90 3.32
CA ILE A 201 -14.20 -27.98 2.19
C ILE A 201 -13.32 -28.66 1.14
N LEU A 202 -12.24 -29.31 1.59
CA LEU A 202 -11.27 -29.98 0.73
C LEU A 202 -11.85 -31.16 -0.07
N ARG A 203 -12.86 -31.87 0.46
CA ARG A 203 -13.46 -33.03 -0.23
C ARG A 203 -14.42 -32.61 -1.33
N GLN A 204 -15.14 -31.49 -1.16
CA GLN A 204 -16.03 -30.97 -2.20
C GLN A 204 -15.23 -30.42 -3.38
N PHE A 205 -14.19 -29.61 -3.13
CA PHE A 205 -13.33 -29.10 -4.21
C PHE A 205 -12.59 -30.22 -4.95
N SER A 206 -12.14 -31.27 -4.24
CA SER A 206 -11.59 -32.48 -4.88
C SER A 206 -12.57 -33.09 -5.87
N ASN A 207 -13.83 -33.31 -5.47
CA ASN A 207 -14.83 -33.90 -6.35
C ASN A 207 -15.13 -33.03 -7.58
N TYR A 208 -15.18 -31.70 -7.42
CA TYR A 208 -15.40 -30.79 -8.56
C TYR A 208 -14.20 -30.73 -9.51
N LEU A 209 -12.96 -30.63 -8.98
CA LEU A 209 -11.74 -30.68 -9.80
C LEU A 209 -11.57 -32.03 -10.48
N GLU A 210 -11.92 -33.14 -9.82
CA GLU A 210 -11.85 -34.48 -10.39
C GLU A 210 -12.88 -34.66 -11.52
N ILE A 211 -14.09 -34.10 -11.38
CA ILE A 211 -15.09 -34.07 -12.45
C ILE A 211 -14.65 -33.19 -13.63
N GLU A 212 -13.99 -32.06 -13.36
CA GLU A 212 -13.52 -31.12 -14.39
C GLU A 212 -12.28 -31.66 -15.13
N ILE A 213 -11.33 -32.28 -14.40
CA ILE A 213 -10.18 -32.99 -14.96
C ILE A 213 -10.61 -34.26 -15.70
N SER A 214 -11.65 -34.97 -15.25
CA SER A 214 -12.22 -36.13 -15.97
C SER A 214 -12.83 -35.72 -17.31
N LYS A 215 -13.55 -34.60 -17.36
CA LYS A 215 -14.10 -34.05 -18.61
C LYS A 215 -12.99 -33.58 -19.57
N VAL A 216 -12.01 -32.85 -19.07
CA VAL A 216 -10.88 -32.35 -19.88
C VAL A 216 -9.95 -33.51 -20.31
N GLY A 217 -9.73 -34.50 -19.45
CA GLY A 217 -8.94 -35.69 -19.75
C GLY A 217 -9.58 -36.58 -20.82
N SER A 218 -10.91 -36.75 -20.78
CA SER A 218 -11.65 -37.51 -21.79
C SER A 218 -11.60 -36.89 -23.20
N GLU A 219 -11.39 -35.58 -23.30
CA GLU A 219 -11.29 -34.89 -24.59
C GLU A 219 -9.86 -34.95 -25.16
N VAL A 220 -8.85 -35.09 -24.29
CA VAL A 220 -7.42 -35.05 -24.66
C VAL A 220 -6.78 -36.44 -24.82
N THR A 221 -7.27 -37.50 -24.16
CA THR A 221 -6.61 -38.83 -24.19
C THR A 221 -7.08 -39.78 -25.29
N SER A 222 -7.83 -39.31 -26.31
CA SER A 222 -8.20 -40.17 -27.45
C SER A 222 -7.01 -40.61 -28.33
N LYS A 223 -5.77 -40.20 -28.02
CA LYS A 223 -4.62 -40.51 -28.86
C LYS A 223 -3.37 -41.12 -28.23
N VAL A 224 -3.15 -41.14 -26.92
CA VAL A 224 -2.00 -41.86 -26.34
C VAL A 224 -2.30 -42.27 -24.90
N VAL A 225 -2.52 -43.55 -24.65
CA VAL A 225 -2.52 -44.11 -23.29
C VAL A 225 -1.70 -45.40 -23.32
N ASP A 226 -0.55 -45.37 -22.65
CA ASP A 226 0.28 -46.55 -22.42
C ASP A 226 -0.06 -47.16 -21.04
N SER A 227 -0.25 -48.47 -21.03
CA SER A 227 -0.89 -49.25 -19.95
C SER A 227 -0.16 -49.25 -18.60
N GLU A 228 1.07 -48.74 -18.57
CA GLU A 228 1.95 -48.74 -17.41
C GLU A 228 1.69 -47.54 -16.46
N THR A 229 1.12 -46.45 -16.98
CA THR A 229 0.82 -45.22 -16.21
C THR A 229 -0.40 -45.39 -15.30
N ILE A 230 -1.37 -46.22 -15.72
CA ILE A 230 -2.61 -46.48 -14.98
C ILE A 230 -2.33 -47.26 -13.69
N LYS A 231 -1.42 -48.25 -13.74
CA LYS A 231 -1.06 -49.07 -12.57
C LYS A 231 -0.33 -48.28 -11.48
N ARG A 232 0.38 -47.21 -11.84
CA ARG A 232 1.07 -46.34 -10.85
C ARG A 232 0.11 -45.41 -10.12
N CYS A 233 -1.02 -45.04 -10.74
CA CYS A 233 -2.06 -44.23 -10.11
C CYS A 233 -2.92 -45.04 -9.12
N GLU A 234 -3.20 -46.32 -9.42
CA GLU A 234 -3.97 -47.19 -8.52
C GLU A 234 -3.23 -47.55 -7.21
N ALA A 235 -1.90 -47.45 -7.19
CA ALA A 235 -1.07 -47.78 -6.03
C ALA A 235 -1.07 -46.70 -4.91
N LYS A 236 -1.74 -45.55 -5.08
CA LYS A 236 -1.84 -44.46 -4.08
C LYS A 236 -0.51 -43.97 -3.50
N ILE A 237 0.60 -44.10 -4.23
CA ILE A 237 1.89 -43.52 -3.81
C ILE A 237 1.96 -42.11 -4.39
N PHE A 238 1.62 -41.11 -3.56
CA PHE A 238 1.84 -39.70 -3.84
C PHE A 238 2.94 -39.21 -2.89
N GLU A 239 4.19 -39.24 -3.34
CA GLU A 239 5.28 -38.59 -2.62
C GLU A 239 5.26 -37.09 -2.95
N PHE A 240 4.93 -36.26 -1.97
CA PHE A 240 5.21 -34.83 -2.05
C PHE A 240 6.72 -34.64 -1.86
N GLY A 241 7.41 -34.37 -2.96
CA GLY A 241 8.74 -33.79 -2.91
C GLY A 241 8.68 -32.47 -2.13
N VAL A 242 9.32 -32.49 -0.96
CA VAL A 242 9.54 -31.39 0.01
C VAL A 242 8.46 -31.23 1.09
N ALA A 243 8.86 -31.54 2.33
CA ALA A 243 8.09 -31.25 3.54
C ALA A 243 8.00 -29.74 3.78
N SER A 244 6.78 -29.23 3.94
CA SER A 244 6.52 -27.85 4.38
C SER A 244 6.54 -27.76 5.90
N THR A 245 7.30 -26.80 6.45
CA THR A 245 7.42 -26.56 7.90
C THR A 245 6.14 -26.03 8.57
N LEU A 246 5.07 -25.81 7.79
CA LEU A 246 3.78 -25.30 8.28
C LEU A 246 2.81 -26.41 8.69
N PHE A 247 3.10 -27.66 8.35
CA PHE A 247 2.30 -28.81 8.75
C PHE A 247 3.23 -29.87 9.33
N ILE A 248 3.33 -29.88 10.66
CA ILE A 248 3.86 -31.02 11.39
C ILE A 248 2.69 -32.01 11.55
N PRO A 249 2.72 -33.19 10.91
CA PRO A 249 1.72 -34.21 11.18
C PRO A 249 1.84 -34.66 12.65
N PRO A 250 0.71 -34.91 13.35
CA PRO A 250 0.76 -35.45 14.69
C PRO A 250 1.43 -36.83 14.64
N SER A 251 2.53 -36.99 15.36
CA SER A 251 3.19 -38.26 15.56
C SER A 251 2.23 -39.21 16.28
N LEU A 252 1.68 -40.16 15.53
CA LEU A 252 1.01 -41.33 16.09
C LEU A 252 2.05 -42.15 16.86
N HIS A 253 2.10 -41.95 18.18
CA HIS A 253 2.67 -42.94 19.09
C HIS A 253 1.80 -44.19 19.00
N TYR A 254 2.30 -45.22 18.32
CA TYR A 254 1.83 -46.59 18.44
C TYR A 254 2.96 -47.45 19.02
N SER A 255 2.77 -47.88 20.26
CA SER A 255 3.20 -49.18 20.81
C SER A 255 2.67 -49.24 22.25
N ALA A 256 1.73 -50.14 22.54
CA ALA A 256 1.95 -51.53 22.94
C ALA A 256 2.45 -51.62 24.39
#